data_AF-A0A9D4DTL9-F1
#
_entry.id   AF-A0A9D4DTL9-F1
#
_cell.length_a   1.000
_cell.length_b   1.000
_cell.length_c   1.000
_cell.angle_alpha   90.00
_cell.angle_beta   90.00
_cell.angle_gamma   90.00
#
_symmetry.space_group_name_H-M   'P 1'
#
loop_
_entity.id
_entity.type
_entity.pdbx_description
1 polymer ?
#
loop_
_entity_poly.entity_id
_entity_poly.type
_entity_poly.pdbx_seq_one_letter_code
_entity_poly.pdbx_strand_id
1 'polypeptide(L)'
;MVTQNSFAILFSRSTCLLAAMVCLLSVGTRAESQVLTTSTFNNVVSTHELVFVNFYADWCRFSQILAPVFDEAAKKVKELFPDQGKVAFGKVDCDRETSISTQYHISKYPTLKLFRNGQAVKKEYRGQRSVEALTEFVRKQLEDTVQQHGKLEELDELQDKKRNMIGYFSDKETDSYKTYRRVAMQLRDDCVFHAAVGPISDGERAGAESKIVFRPPNTRHEDVGYTGETHNFDFMAQWMHDRCVPLVREITFENAEELTEEGLPFLILFHKLEDTEIVERFNNAVQRELLGDKNAVNFLIADGSKFTHPLHHLGKSSNDLPVLAIDSFRHMYLFPHDVKKDLDTPGLLKKFIDDLHSGKLHREFHHGPDPAQPAQIDNQEPAASPTDYPVPTPTQAPSEGKESASVAASDGNQGQQDNTQGQPAGNQGQPDGNQGQPEGQGHLPHDKDQPTVKAEVLTSPPDGGLKVKGQGLVCLISTGGHIPHDSDKPDTPTSPPESAFRKLAPSENRYTVLRERDEL
;
A
#
# COMPACT_ATOMS: atom_id res chain seq x y z
N MET A 1 -67.39 -2.80 69.26
CA MET A 1 -66.55 -3.40 68.22
C MET A 1 -66.42 -2.43 67.03
N VAL A 2 -65.56 -1.41 67.10
CA VAL A 2 -65.07 -0.67 65.92
C VAL A 2 -63.69 -0.10 66.25
N THR A 3 -62.62 -0.68 65.71
CA THR A 3 -61.28 -0.08 65.70
C THR A 3 -60.44 -0.70 64.58
N GLN A 4 -59.52 0.11 64.04
CA GLN A 4 -58.40 -0.29 63.18
C GLN A 4 -58.74 -0.93 61.82
N ASN A 5 -58.97 -0.08 60.80
CA ASN A 5 -58.59 -0.45 59.43
C ASN A 5 -58.32 0.80 58.54
N SER A 6 -57.19 1.48 58.74
CA SER A 6 -56.82 2.66 57.91
C SER A 6 -55.31 2.83 57.64
N PHE A 7 -54.43 1.99 58.17
CA PHE A 7 -52.97 2.13 58.01
C PHE A 7 -52.35 1.28 56.88
N ALA A 8 -53.08 0.30 56.33
CA ALA A 8 -52.52 -0.67 55.38
C ALA A 8 -52.38 -0.17 53.93
N ILE A 9 -53.07 0.90 53.54
CA ILE A 9 -53.22 1.27 52.11
C ILE A 9 -52.12 2.22 51.60
N LEU A 10 -51.45 2.99 52.47
CA LEU A 10 -50.39 3.91 52.03
C LEU A 10 -49.05 3.23 51.70
N PHE A 11 -48.71 2.10 52.30
CA PHE A 11 -47.41 1.44 52.07
C PHE A 11 -47.30 0.66 50.75
N SER A 12 -48.42 0.34 50.09
CA SER A 12 -48.42 -0.44 48.84
C SER A 12 -48.05 0.37 47.59
N ARG A 13 -48.20 1.70 47.62
CA ARG A 13 -47.96 2.56 46.44
C ARG A 13 -46.52 3.09 46.34
N SER A 14 -45.84 3.31 47.47
CA SER A 14 -44.45 3.80 47.45
C SER A 14 -43.43 2.74 47.02
N THR A 15 -43.66 1.47 47.33
CA THR A 15 -42.75 0.37 46.96
C THR A 15 -42.78 0.04 45.46
N CYS A 16 -43.94 0.15 44.80
CA CYS A 16 -44.02 -0.01 43.34
C CYS A 16 -43.29 1.10 42.56
N LEU A 17 -43.33 2.35 43.04
CA LEU A 17 -42.63 3.46 42.39
C LEU A 17 -41.10 3.32 42.50
N LEU A 18 -40.58 2.86 43.63
CA LEU A 18 -39.15 2.55 43.79
C LEU A 18 -38.70 1.36 42.93
N ALA A 19 -39.50 0.28 42.83
CA ALA A 19 -39.18 -0.86 41.97
C ALA A 19 -39.16 -0.47 40.47
N ALA A 20 -40.10 0.38 40.03
CA ALA A 20 -40.11 0.89 38.66
C ALA A 20 -38.90 1.80 38.36
N MET A 21 -38.46 2.62 39.33
CA MET A 21 -37.34 3.54 39.16
C MET A 21 -35.97 2.82 39.14
N VAL A 22 -35.83 1.69 39.83
CA VAL A 22 -34.60 0.87 39.79
C VAL A 22 -34.44 0.12 38.46
N CYS A 23 -35.54 -0.24 37.79
CA CYS A 23 -35.49 -0.86 36.45
C CYS A 23 -35.04 0.08 35.32
N LEU A 24 -34.93 1.40 35.57
CA LEU A 24 -34.41 2.38 34.59
C LEU A 24 -32.90 2.58 34.65
N LEU A 25 -32.19 1.94 35.59
CA LEU A 25 -30.74 2.07 35.75
C LEU A 25 -29.91 0.90 35.19
N SER A 26 -30.54 -0.12 34.62
CA SER A 26 -29.85 -1.11 33.77
C SER A 26 -29.80 -0.66 32.30
N VAL A 27 -29.41 0.60 32.06
CA VAL A 27 -28.75 0.94 30.79
C VAL A 27 -27.36 0.32 30.83
N GLY A 28 -27.30 -1.00 30.61
CA GLY A 28 -26.05 -1.63 30.23
C GLY A 28 -25.57 -0.91 28.97
N THR A 29 -24.41 -0.26 29.05
CA THR A 29 -23.80 0.44 27.93
C THR A 29 -23.55 -0.59 26.84
N ARG A 30 -24.47 -0.66 25.87
CA ARG A 30 -24.31 -1.52 24.70
C ARG A 30 -23.05 -1.03 23.99
N ALA A 31 -22.06 -1.92 23.90
CA ALA A 31 -20.85 -1.67 23.13
C ALA A 31 -21.24 -1.18 21.74
N GLU A 32 -20.77 0.00 21.36
CA GLU A 32 -21.15 0.63 20.09
C GLU A 32 -20.35 0.03 18.91
N SER A 33 -19.20 -0.61 19.18
CA SER A 33 -18.58 -1.50 18.20
C SER A 33 -19.30 -2.85 18.15
N GLN A 34 -19.66 -3.26 16.94
CA GLN A 34 -20.44 -4.45 16.64
C GLN A 34 -19.54 -5.69 16.61
N VAL A 35 -19.94 -6.79 17.27
CA VAL A 35 -19.24 -8.07 17.09
C VAL A 35 -19.56 -8.61 15.70
N LEU A 36 -18.53 -8.80 14.88
CA LEU A 36 -18.64 -9.33 13.52
C LEU A 36 -18.26 -10.81 13.52
N THR A 37 -19.12 -11.61 12.90
CA THR A 37 -18.93 -13.05 12.71
C THR A 37 -18.91 -13.38 11.23
N THR A 38 -18.53 -14.60 10.85
CA THR A 38 -18.47 -15.05 9.44
C THR A 38 -19.81 -14.81 8.71
N SER A 39 -20.95 -14.89 9.42
CA SER A 39 -22.28 -14.61 8.86
C SER A 39 -22.63 -13.13 8.71
N THR A 40 -22.02 -12.21 9.48
CA THR A 40 -22.39 -10.78 9.47
C THR A 40 -21.35 -9.89 8.80
N PHE A 41 -20.07 -10.30 8.80
CA PHE A 41 -18.94 -9.48 8.36
C PHE A 41 -19.14 -8.89 6.97
N ASN A 42 -19.37 -9.74 5.96
CA ASN A 42 -19.51 -9.33 4.56
C ASN A 42 -20.69 -8.36 4.34
N ASN A 43 -21.78 -8.51 5.09
CA ASN A 43 -22.91 -7.58 5.03
C ASN A 43 -22.55 -6.22 5.66
N VAL A 44 -21.91 -6.20 6.83
CA VAL A 44 -21.54 -4.93 7.49
C VAL A 44 -20.54 -4.14 6.64
N VAL A 45 -19.48 -4.79 6.10
CA VAL A 45 -18.46 -4.07 5.31
C VAL A 45 -19.00 -3.54 3.98
N SER A 46 -19.99 -4.20 3.37
CA SER A 46 -20.57 -3.77 2.08
C SER A 46 -21.71 -2.77 2.21
N THR A 47 -22.42 -2.74 3.34
CA THR A 47 -23.54 -1.82 3.60
C THR A 47 -23.14 -0.47 4.17
N HIS A 48 -21.84 -0.26 4.44
CA HIS A 48 -21.32 0.99 4.98
C HIS A 48 -20.24 1.59 4.06
N GLU A 49 -20.21 2.92 3.92
CA GLU A 49 -19.14 3.63 3.18
C GLU A 49 -17.77 3.31 3.80
N LEU A 50 -17.70 3.29 5.14
CA LEU A 50 -16.48 3.01 5.90
C LEU A 50 -16.77 2.10 7.10
N VAL A 51 -15.97 1.04 7.29
CA VAL A 51 -15.99 0.20 8.50
C VAL A 51 -14.60 0.09 9.09
N PHE A 52 -14.44 0.48 10.36
CA PHE A 52 -13.18 0.31 11.08
C PHE A 52 -13.27 -0.96 11.93
N VAL A 53 -12.37 -1.92 11.73
CA VAL A 53 -12.44 -3.25 12.35
C VAL A 53 -11.24 -3.52 13.25
N ASN A 54 -11.54 -3.90 14.51
CA ASN A 54 -10.58 -4.39 15.49
C ASN A 54 -10.52 -5.93 15.47
N PHE A 55 -9.44 -6.47 14.94
CA PHE A 55 -9.10 -7.89 14.99
C PHE A 55 -8.34 -8.18 16.27
N TYR A 56 -8.95 -8.97 17.16
CA TYR A 56 -8.49 -9.14 18.53
C TYR A 56 -8.51 -10.60 18.99
N ALA A 57 -7.88 -10.87 20.13
CA ALA A 57 -7.98 -12.15 20.83
C ALA A 57 -8.15 -11.91 22.34
N ASP A 58 -9.00 -12.70 23.01
CA ASP A 58 -9.40 -12.49 24.42
C ASP A 58 -8.19 -12.55 25.39
N TRP A 59 -7.17 -13.36 25.07
CA TRP A 59 -5.95 -13.51 25.87
C TRP A 59 -4.91 -12.41 25.66
N CYS A 60 -5.04 -11.58 24.61
CA CYS A 60 -4.07 -10.54 24.31
C CYS A 60 -4.28 -9.30 25.21
N ARG A 61 -3.33 -9.03 26.12
CA ARG A 61 -3.37 -7.84 27.01
C ARG A 61 -3.56 -6.53 26.24
N PHE A 62 -2.92 -6.36 25.08
CA PHE A 62 -3.08 -5.14 24.27
C PHE A 62 -4.47 -5.02 23.63
N SER A 63 -5.14 -6.15 23.36
CA SER A 63 -6.53 -6.18 22.89
C SER A 63 -7.49 -5.78 24.02
N GLN A 64 -7.28 -6.31 25.22
CA GLN A 64 -8.07 -5.95 26.42
C GLN A 64 -7.97 -4.46 26.74
N ILE A 65 -6.79 -3.85 26.62
CA ILE A 65 -6.57 -2.41 26.82
C ILE A 65 -7.27 -1.58 25.72
N LEU A 66 -7.22 -2.02 24.46
CA LEU A 66 -7.83 -1.31 23.34
C LEU A 66 -9.37 -1.38 23.36
N ALA A 67 -9.97 -2.48 23.82
CA ALA A 67 -11.41 -2.71 23.76
C ALA A 67 -12.28 -1.54 24.26
N PRO A 68 -12.11 -0.99 25.48
CA PRO A 68 -12.91 0.14 25.95
C PRO A 68 -12.65 1.43 25.16
N VAL A 69 -11.41 1.67 24.74
CA VAL A 69 -11.03 2.84 23.92
C VAL A 69 -11.70 2.79 22.55
N PHE A 70 -11.77 1.61 21.95
CA PHE A 70 -12.38 1.39 20.64
C PHE A 70 -13.92 1.51 20.70
N ASP A 71 -14.55 1.02 21.78
CA ASP A 71 -15.98 1.21 22.02
C ASP A 71 -16.35 2.69 22.31
N GLU A 72 -15.50 3.46 23.01
CA GLU A 72 -15.72 4.91 23.17
C GLU A 72 -15.52 5.67 21.85
N ALA A 73 -14.52 5.31 21.04
CA ALA A 73 -14.30 5.92 19.74
C ALA A 73 -15.46 5.65 18.78
N ALA A 74 -16.00 4.42 18.78
CA ALA A 74 -17.21 4.07 18.03
C ALA A 74 -18.39 4.98 18.39
N LYS A 75 -18.58 5.26 19.69
CA LYS A 75 -19.61 6.18 20.19
C LYS A 75 -19.39 7.62 19.71
N LYS A 76 -18.19 8.19 19.90
CA LYS A 76 -17.90 9.57 19.44
C LYS A 76 -18.07 9.71 17.92
N VAL A 77 -17.62 8.74 17.15
CA VAL A 77 -17.78 8.75 15.68
C VAL A 77 -19.26 8.70 15.28
N LYS A 78 -20.09 7.88 15.93
CA LYS A 78 -21.53 7.81 15.65
C LYS A 78 -22.27 9.10 16.01
N GLU A 79 -21.83 9.81 17.05
CA GLU A 79 -22.36 11.14 17.41
C GLU A 79 -21.97 12.21 16.36
N LEU A 80 -20.77 12.12 15.78
CA LEU A 80 -20.30 13.01 14.71
C LEU A 80 -20.89 12.69 13.33
N PHE A 81 -21.17 11.41 13.06
CA PHE A 81 -21.66 10.90 11.77
C PHE A 81 -22.90 10.01 12.00
N PRO A 82 -24.08 10.61 12.29
CA PRO A 82 -25.29 9.87 12.63
C PRO A 82 -25.98 9.19 11.43
N ASP A 83 -25.52 9.46 10.21
CA ASP A 83 -26.07 8.90 8.96
C ASP A 83 -25.92 7.37 8.94
N GLN A 84 -27.03 6.65 8.76
CA GLN A 84 -27.00 5.19 8.63
C GLN A 84 -26.21 4.77 7.37
N GLY A 85 -25.38 3.73 7.50
CA GLY A 85 -24.55 3.26 6.39
C GLY A 85 -23.32 4.14 6.09
N LYS A 86 -23.00 5.14 6.93
CA LYS A 86 -21.80 5.98 6.72
C LYS A 86 -20.56 5.40 7.39
N VAL A 87 -20.63 5.18 8.71
CA VAL A 87 -19.55 4.53 9.46
C VAL A 87 -20.09 3.42 10.36
N ALA A 88 -19.38 2.29 10.38
CA ALA A 88 -19.49 1.30 11.45
C ALA A 88 -18.14 1.02 12.12
N PHE A 89 -18.19 0.66 13.41
CA PHE A 89 -17.06 0.06 14.11
C PHE A 89 -17.39 -1.42 14.32
N GLY A 90 -16.45 -2.30 13.97
CA GLY A 90 -16.56 -3.75 14.10
C GLY A 90 -15.46 -4.33 14.96
N LYS A 91 -15.71 -5.47 15.60
CA LYS A 91 -14.69 -6.27 16.28
C LYS A 91 -14.83 -7.75 15.95
N VAL A 92 -13.70 -8.38 15.63
CA VAL A 92 -13.59 -9.79 15.23
C VAL A 92 -12.71 -10.52 16.24
N ASP A 93 -13.31 -11.49 16.92
CA ASP A 93 -12.57 -12.43 17.77
C ASP A 93 -11.86 -13.45 16.86
N CYS A 94 -10.54 -13.35 16.78
CA CYS A 94 -9.72 -14.13 15.86
C CYS A 94 -9.52 -15.59 16.32
N ASP A 95 -9.74 -15.90 17.60
CA ASP A 95 -9.71 -17.28 18.09
C ASP A 95 -11.01 -18.03 17.67
N ARG A 96 -12.11 -17.30 17.45
CA ARG A 96 -13.41 -17.86 17.02
C ARG A 96 -13.63 -17.79 15.51
N GLU A 97 -13.33 -16.65 14.89
CA GLU A 97 -13.60 -16.34 13.48
C GLU A 97 -12.34 -16.51 12.60
N THR A 98 -11.64 -17.62 12.80
CA THR A 98 -10.34 -17.94 12.17
C THR A 98 -10.34 -17.86 10.64
N SER A 99 -11.49 -18.10 10.00
CA SER A 99 -11.74 -17.89 8.56
C SER A 99 -11.48 -16.43 8.14
N ILE A 100 -12.06 -15.48 8.86
CA ILE A 100 -11.93 -14.04 8.62
C ILE A 100 -10.48 -13.61 8.88
N SER A 101 -9.88 -14.07 9.98
CA SER A 101 -8.49 -13.74 10.34
C SER A 101 -7.49 -14.25 9.31
N THR A 102 -7.72 -15.44 8.75
CA THR A 102 -6.92 -16.00 7.65
C THR A 102 -7.12 -15.19 6.37
N GLN A 103 -8.36 -14.87 6.00
CA GLN A 103 -8.71 -14.11 4.79
C GLN A 103 -8.06 -12.72 4.76
N TYR A 104 -7.93 -12.06 5.91
CA TYR A 104 -7.31 -10.73 6.01
C TYR A 104 -5.86 -10.77 6.57
N HIS A 105 -5.22 -11.94 6.56
CA HIS A 105 -3.81 -12.13 6.93
C HIS A 105 -3.44 -11.56 8.31
N ILE A 106 -4.32 -11.72 9.31
CA ILE A 106 -4.11 -11.22 10.65
C ILE A 106 -3.04 -12.05 11.37
N SER A 107 -1.87 -11.47 11.59
CA SER A 107 -0.70 -12.11 12.21
C SER A 107 -0.39 -11.63 13.62
N LYS A 108 -0.99 -10.50 14.06
CA LYS A 108 -0.78 -9.89 15.38
C LYS A 108 -2.06 -9.28 15.95
N TYR A 109 -2.09 -9.09 17.27
CA TYR A 109 -3.26 -8.59 17.99
C TYR A 109 -2.94 -7.42 18.93
N PRO A 110 -3.80 -6.39 19.02
CA PRO A 110 -4.89 -6.12 18.09
C PRO A 110 -4.35 -5.55 16.77
N THR A 111 -4.97 -5.93 15.65
CA THR A 111 -4.77 -5.32 14.33
C THR A 111 -6.01 -4.51 13.96
N LEU A 112 -5.80 -3.31 13.43
CA LEU A 112 -6.86 -2.36 13.11
C LEU A 112 -6.87 -2.10 11.61
N LYS A 113 -7.84 -2.67 10.88
CA LYS A 113 -7.99 -2.47 9.43
C LYS A 113 -9.23 -1.65 9.10
N LEU A 114 -9.13 -0.87 8.05
CA LEU A 114 -10.22 -0.07 7.49
C LEU A 114 -10.81 -0.78 6.27
N PHE A 115 -12.12 -0.76 6.13
CA PHE A 115 -12.84 -1.22 4.96
C PHE A 115 -13.60 -0.05 4.37
N ARG A 116 -13.64 0.04 3.04
CA ARG A 116 -14.35 1.09 2.31
C ARG A 116 -15.21 0.44 1.22
N ASN A 117 -16.53 0.62 1.27
CA ASN A 117 -17.50 0.02 0.35
C ASN A 117 -17.26 -1.50 0.10
N GLY A 118 -17.05 -2.27 1.17
CA GLY A 118 -16.78 -3.71 1.11
C GLY A 118 -15.32 -4.12 0.87
N GLN A 119 -14.46 -3.23 0.39
CA GLN A 119 -13.06 -3.55 0.11
C GLN A 119 -12.15 -3.19 1.28
N ALA A 120 -11.17 -4.05 1.60
CA ALA A 120 -10.15 -3.76 2.59
C ALA A 120 -9.21 -2.67 2.07
N VAL A 121 -9.00 -1.62 2.85
CA VAL A 121 -7.91 -0.67 2.60
C VAL A 121 -6.60 -1.35 2.98
N LYS A 122 -5.61 -1.28 2.09
CA LYS A 122 -4.32 -1.96 2.26
C LYS A 122 -3.61 -1.60 3.57
N LYS A 123 -3.63 -0.32 3.92
CA LYS A 123 -2.94 0.25 5.07
C LYS A 123 -3.66 0.00 6.39
N GLU A 124 -2.96 -0.62 7.34
CA GLU A 124 -3.43 -0.76 8.72
C GLU A 124 -3.31 0.55 9.51
N TYR A 125 -4.17 0.72 10.52
CA TYR A 125 -4.01 1.80 11.48
C TYR A 125 -2.92 1.48 12.52
N ARG A 126 -1.78 2.15 12.38
CA ARG A 126 -0.63 2.09 13.32
C ARG A 126 -0.49 3.33 14.21
N GLY A 127 -1.51 4.19 14.24
CA GLY A 127 -1.51 5.41 15.05
C GLY A 127 -1.67 5.16 16.55
N GLN A 128 -1.72 6.24 17.32
CA GLN A 128 -1.94 6.16 18.77
C GLN A 128 -3.30 5.48 19.07
N ARG A 129 -3.33 4.60 20.06
CA ARG A 129 -4.53 3.86 20.48
C ARG A 129 -5.27 4.63 21.58
N SER A 130 -5.61 5.88 21.30
CA SER A 130 -6.46 6.76 22.13
C SER A 130 -7.78 7.04 21.42
N VAL A 131 -8.81 7.44 22.17
CA VAL A 131 -10.15 7.68 21.62
C VAL A 131 -10.10 8.80 20.57
N GLU A 132 -9.34 9.86 20.87
CA GLU A 132 -9.16 11.04 20.05
C GLU A 132 -8.45 10.69 18.74
N ALA A 133 -7.37 9.90 18.79
CA ALA A 133 -6.60 9.53 17.60
C ALA A 133 -7.38 8.56 16.68
N LEU A 134 -8.16 7.64 17.23
CA LEU A 134 -9.06 6.76 16.45
C LEU A 134 -10.21 7.55 15.82
N THR A 135 -10.81 8.49 16.56
CA THR A 135 -11.90 9.36 16.06
C THR A 135 -11.40 10.28 14.96
N GLU A 136 -10.24 10.92 15.15
CA GLU A 136 -9.61 11.81 14.19
C GLU A 136 -9.13 11.07 12.93
N PHE A 137 -8.66 9.84 13.06
CA PHE A 137 -8.35 8.98 11.92
C PHE A 137 -9.58 8.72 11.06
N VAL A 138 -10.69 8.27 11.65
CA VAL A 138 -11.94 8.05 10.92
C VAL A 138 -12.46 9.34 10.28
N ARG A 139 -12.39 10.47 10.99
CA ARG A 139 -12.74 11.80 10.47
C ARG A 139 -11.95 12.13 9.20
N LYS A 140 -10.62 11.97 9.22
CA LYS A 140 -9.72 12.16 8.06
C LYS A 140 -9.97 11.18 6.91
N GLN A 141 -10.43 9.97 7.21
CA GLN A 141 -10.78 8.97 6.20
C GLN A 141 -12.14 9.24 5.52
N LEU A 142 -12.94 10.16 6.04
CA LEU A 142 -14.18 10.65 5.41
C LEU A 142 -14.01 11.99 4.68
N GLU A 143 -12.90 12.70 4.90
CA GLU A 143 -12.56 13.93 4.16
C GLU A 143 -12.42 13.61 2.66
N ASP A 144 -13.17 14.32 1.82
CA ASP A 144 -13.08 14.18 0.37
C ASP A 144 -11.74 14.75 -0.13
N THR A 145 -10.90 13.88 -0.70
CA THR A 145 -9.58 14.27 -1.21
C THR A 145 -9.58 14.67 -2.68
N VAL A 146 -10.74 14.67 -3.37
CA VAL A 146 -10.84 15.08 -4.78
C VAL A 146 -10.83 16.60 -4.90
N GLN A 147 -9.69 17.15 -5.30
CA GLN A 147 -9.47 18.59 -5.48
C GLN A 147 -10.34 19.12 -6.61
N GLN A 148 -11.13 20.16 -6.32
CA GLN A 148 -12.06 20.76 -7.28
C GLN A 148 -11.43 21.98 -7.92
N HIS A 149 -11.32 21.98 -9.25
CA HIS A 149 -10.72 23.07 -10.01
C HIS A 149 -11.81 23.89 -10.69
N GLY A 150 -11.73 25.21 -10.53
CA GLY A 150 -12.65 26.17 -11.15
C GLY A 150 -12.19 26.68 -12.51
N LYS A 151 -10.96 26.30 -12.91
CA LYS A 151 -10.23 26.78 -14.08
C LYS A 151 -9.40 25.62 -14.64
N LEU A 152 -9.28 25.53 -15.96
CA LEU A 152 -8.50 24.44 -16.59
C LEU A 152 -6.99 24.69 -16.49
N GLU A 153 -6.58 25.96 -16.41
CA GLU A 153 -5.18 26.37 -16.27
C GLU A 153 -4.55 25.81 -14.98
N GLU A 154 -5.32 25.69 -13.89
CA GLU A 154 -4.89 25.06 -12.64
C GLU A 154 -4.56 23.57 -12.83
N LEU A 155 -5.25 22.88 -13.75
CA LEU A 155 -4.97 21.50 -14.10
C LEU A 155 -3.75 21.40 -15.02
N ASP A 156 -3.56 22.34 -15.95
CA ASP A 156 -2.38 22.39 -16.84
C ASP A 156 -1.07 22.73 -16.11
N GLU A 157 -1.17 23.42 -14.98
CA GLU A 157 -0.04 23.78 -14.11
C GLU A 157 0.34 22.69 -13.09
N LEU A 158 -0.33 21.52 -13.11
CA LEU A 158 0.05 20.33 -12.32
C LEU A 158 1.37 19.71 -12.81
N GLN A 159 2.47 20.39 -12.55
CA GLN A 159 3.85 19.92 -12.71
C GLN A 159 4.45 19.59 -11.35
N ASP A 160 4.09 18.44 -10.79
CA ASP A 160 4.67 17.94 -9.56
C ASP A 160 5.22 16.51 -9.68
N LYS A 161 5.87 16.06 -8.61
CA LYS A 161 6.48 14.73 -8.52
C LYS A 161 5.45 13.62 -8.28
N LYS A 162 4.15 13.92 -8.31
CA LYS A 162 3.09 12.99 -7.92
C LYS A 162 2.36 12.43 -9.13
N ARG A 163 1.57 11.39 -8.84
CA ARG A 163 0.68 10.72 -9.78
C ARG A 163 -0.66 11.44 -9.72
N ASN A 164 -1.02 12.12 -10.79
CA ASN A 164 -2.20 12.98 -10.83
C ASN A 164 -3.28 12.32 -11.69
N MET A 165 -4.45 12.10 -11.10
CA MET A 165 -5.63 11.60 -11.78
C MET A 165 -6.62 12.75 -11.93
N ILE A 166 -7.11 12.98 -13.14
CA ILE A 166 -7.94 14.16 -13.46
C ILE A 166 -9.22 13.68 -14.12
N GLY A 167 -10.36 14.04 -13.53
CA GLY A 167 -11.68 13.73 -14.04
C GLY A 167 -12.45 14.98 -14.48
N TYR A 168 -13.03 14.92 -15.68
CA TYR A 168 -13.84 15.96 -16.28
C TYR A 168 -15.28 15.44 -16.35
N PHE A 169 -16.24 16.13 -15.71
CA PHE A 169 -17.62 15.63 -15.54
C PHE A 169 -18.66 16.72 -15.82
N SER A 170 -19.80 16.35 -16.40
CA SER A 170 -20.96 17.25 -16.48
C SER A 170 -21.45 17.72 -15.10
N ASP A 171 -21.63 16.80 -14.16
CA ASP A 171 -22.19 17.08 -12.83
C ASP A 171 -21.72 16.04 -11.79
N LYS A 172 -21.74 16.42 -10.50
CA LYS A 172 -21.37 15.54 -9.37
C LYS A 172 -22.42 14.47 -9.08
N GLU A 173 -23.65 14.69 -9.52
CA GLU A 173 -24.73 13.73 -9.36
C GLU A 173 -24.69 12.59 -10.38
N THR A 174 -23.81 12.65 -11.39
CA THR A 174 -23.58 11.55 -12.34
C THR A 174 -23.02 10.31 -11.65
N ASP A 175 -23.42 9.12 -12.11
CA ASP A 175 -22.83 7.86 -11.65
C ASP A 175 -21.33 7.78 -11.99
N SER A 176 -20.92 8.41 -13.09
CA SER A 176 -19.50 8.59 -13.47
C SER A 176 -18.70 9.33 -12.39
N TYR A 177 -19.16 10.50 -11.91
CA TYR A 177 -18.48 11.23 -10.83
C TYR A 177 -18.50 10.45 -9.50
N LYS A 178 -19.65 9.86 -9.16
CA LYS A 178 -19.82 9.08 -7.91
C LYS A 178 -18.89 7.86 -7.89
N THR A 179 -18.71 7.19 -9.03
CA THR A 179 -17.77 6.08 -9.19
C THR A 179 -16.32 6.55 -9.08
N TYR A 180 -15.96 7.62 -9.79
CA TYR A 180 -14.63 8.24 -9.71
C TYR A 180 -14.26 8.65 -8.28
N ARG A 181 -15.15 9.36 -7.58
CA ARG A 181 -14.98 9.72 -6.17
C ARG A 181 -14.76 8.49 -5.28
N ARG A 182 -15.53 7.41 -5.51
CA ARG A 182 -15.40 6.17 -4.73
C ARG A 182 -14.01 5.56 -4.88
N VAL A 183 -13.49 5.47 -6.11
CA VAL A 183 -12.14 4.95 -6.39
C VAL A 183 -11.06 5.89 -5.86
N ALA A 184 -11.21 7.21 -6.05
CA ALA A 184 -10.31 8.22 -5.54
C ALA A 184 -10.15 8.14 -4.00
N MET A 185 -11.24 7.92 -3.27
CA MET A 185 -11.22 7.74 -1.81
C MET A 185 -10.57 6.42 -1.36
N GLN A 186 -10.48 5.41 -2.23
CA GLN A 186 -9.79 4.16 -1.96
C GLN A 186 -8.28 4.27 -2.22
N LEU A 187 -7.88 4.96 -3.29
CA LEU A 187 -6.48 5.16 -3.72
C LEU A 187 -5.86 6.48 -3.20
N ARG A 188 -6.52 7.12 -2.22
CA ARG A 188 -6.22 8.48 -1.72
C ARG A 188 -4.80 8.72 -1.21
N ASP A 189 -4.09 7.65 -0.87
CA ASP A 189 -2.71 7.70 -0.37
C ASP A 189 -1.67 7.39 -1.49
N ASP A 190 -2.11 6.87 -2.65
CA ASP A 190 -1.29 6.47 -3.80
C ASP A 190 -1.27 7.50 -4.95
N CYS A 191 -2.32 8.33 -5.04
CA CYS A 191 -2.54 9.31 -6.12
C CYS A 191 -3.13 10.61 -5.57
N VAL A 192 -2.93 11.71 -6.30
CA VAL A 192 -3.71 12.94 -6.14
C VAL A 192 -4.88 12.91 -7.12
N PHE A 193 -6.07 13.22 -6.64
CA PHE A 193 -7.29 13.20 -7.45
C PHE A 193 -7.82 14.61 -7.64
N HIS A 194 -8.11 14.95 -8.89
CA HIS A 194 -8.61 16.24 -9.32
C HIS A 194 -9.92 16.07 -10.06
N ALA A 195 -10.79 17.08 -10.01
CA ALA A 195 -12.00 17.15 -10.80
C ALA A 195 -12.29 18.57 -11.31
N ALA A 196 -12.65 18.67 -12.58
CA ALA A 196 -13.33 19.83 -13.16
C ALA A 196 -14.75 19.43 -13.52
N VAL A 197 -15.74 20.16 -13.01
CA VAL A 197 -17.16 19.78 -13.09
C VAL A 197 -18.00 20.92 -13.64
N GLY A 198 -18.97 20.60 -14.51
CA GLY A 198 -19.85 21.58 -15.15
C GLY A 198 -19.22 22.19 -16.41
N PRO A 199 -19.68 23.39 -16.84
CA PRO A 199 -19.34 23.97 -18.15
C PRO A 199 -17.84 24.14 -18.42
N ILE A 200 -17.03 24.30 -17.38
CA ILE A 200 -15.56 24.38 -17.48
C ILE A 200 -14.94 23.11 -18.07
N SER A 201 -15.64 21.96 -17.98
CA SER A 201 -15.17 20.67 -18.48
C SER A 201 -15.60 20.37 -19.92
N ASP A 202 -16.50 21.17 -20.51
CA ASP A 202 -17.20 20.82 -21.75
C ASP A 202 -16.26 20.67 -22.95
N GLY A 203 -15.26 21.54 -23.04
CA GLY A 203 -14.22 21.47 -24.07
C GLY A 203 -13.38 20.20 -23.95
N GLU A 204 -12.98 19.84 -22.73
CA GLU A 204 -12.19 18.63 -22.47
C GLU A 204 -12.97 17.35 -22.72
N ARG A 205 -14.26 17.31 -22.34
CA ARG A 205 -15.16 16.18 -22.55
C ARG A 205 -15.55 15.97 -24.02
N ALA A 206 -15.40 16.97 -24.89
CA ALA A 206 -15.74 16.92 -26.31
C ALA A 206 -17.16 16.35 -26.61
N GLY A 207 -18.13 16.64 -25.73
CA GLY A 207 -19.52 16.17 -25.84
C GLY A 207 -19.84 14.84 -25.14
N ALA A 208 -18.87 14.13 -24.57
CA ALA A 208 -19.11 12.95 -23.71
C ALA A 208 -19.64 13.37 -22.31
N GLU A 209 -20.29 12.46 -21.58
CA GLU A 209 -20.72 12.74 -20.18
C GLU A 209 -19.52 13.01 -19.26
N SER A 210 -18.46 12.21 -19.40
CA SER A 210 -17.23 12.37 -18.64
C SER A 210 -16.00 11.94 -19.44
N LYS A 211 -14.84 12.41 -19.00
CA LYS A 211 -13.50 12.03 -19.47
C LYS A 211 -12.60 11.91 -18.25
N ILE A 212 -11.82 10.83 -18.16
CA ILE A 212 -10.87 10.63 -17.07
C ILE A 212 -9.50 10.42 -17.71
N VAL A 213 -8.48 11.10 -17.18
CA VAL A 213 -7.10 11.00 -17.64
C VAL A 213 -6.15 10.82 -16.47
N PHE A 214 -5.06 10.10 -16.72
CA PHE A 214 -3.93 9.98 -15.80
C PHE A 214 -2.75 10.77 -16.34
N ARG A 215 -2.18 11.66 -15.52
CA ARG A 215 -0.94 12.38 -15.82
C ARG A 215 0.24 11.76 -15.05
N PRO A 216 1.26 11.22 -15.74
CA PRO A 216 2.46 10.71 -15.10
C PRO A 216 3.26 11.80 -14.34
N PRO A 217 4.03 11.43 -13.30
CA PRO A 217 4.88 12.38 -12.56
C PRO A 217 5.87 13.13 -13.45
N ASN A 218 6.10 14.41 -13.17
CA ASN A 218 7.02 15.30 -13.89
C ASN A 218 6.70 15.49 -15.40
N THR A 219 5.49 15.14 -15.87
CA THR A 219 5.05 15.38 -17.26
C THR A 219 4.06 16.53 -17.36
N ARG A 220 3.85 17.06 -18.57
CA ARG A 220 2.83 18.07 -18.86
C ARG A 220 2.16 17.74 -20.20
N HIS A 221 0.83 17.62 -20.19
CA HIS A 221 0.01 17.23 -21.36
C HIS A 221 0.30 15.83 -21.94
N GLU A 222 1.05 14.97 -21.25
CA GLU A 222 1.28 13.56 -21.63
C GLU A 222 0.20 12.66 -21.01
N ASP A 223 -1.06 13.05 -21.19
CA ASP A 223 -2.20 12.51 -20.46
C ASP A 223 -2.70 11.19 -21.07
N VAL A 224 -2.76 10.14 -20.25
CA VAL A 224 -3.25 8.81 -20.64
C VAL A 224 -4.74 8.73 -20.34
N GLY A 225 -5.57 8.77 -21.37
CA GLY A 225 -7.04 8.68 -21.25
C GLY A 225 -7.55 7.30 -20.84
N TYR A 226 -8.59 7.28 -20.00
CA TYR A 226 -9.41 6.10 -19.73
C TYR A 226 -10.40 5.87 -20.86
N THR A 227 -10.47 4.64 -21.37
CA THR A 227 -11.33 4.24 -22.49
C THR A 227 -12.42 3.23 -22.11
N GLY A 228 -12.50 2.85 -20.83
CA GLY A 228 -13.52 1.93 -20.32
C GLY A 228 -14.81 2.61 -19.90
N GLU A 229 -15.76 1.83 -19.40
CA GLU A 229 -17.03 2.32 -18.87
C GLU A 229 -16.80 3.16 -17.60
N THR A 230 -17.33 4.39 -17.59
CA THR A 230 -17.11 5.36 -16.50
C THR A 230 -18.03 5.19 -15.29
N HIS A 231 -19.09 4.38 -15.41
CA HIS A 231 -19.97 4.01 -14.31
C HIS A 231 -19.64 2.63 -13.72
N ASN A 232 -18.70 1.89 -14.34
CA ASN A 232 -18.28 0.57 -13.89
C ASN A 232 -17.15 0.71 -12.86
N PHE A 233 -17.46 0.40 -11.61
CA PHE A 233 -16.51 0.55 -10.51
C PHE A 233 -15.26 -0.33 -10.68
N ASP A 234 -15.41 -1.60 -11.05
CA ASP A 234 -14.29 -2.53 -11.08
C ASP A 234 -13.30 -2.20 -12.22
N PHE A 235 -13.79 -1.86 -13.41
CA PHE A 235 -12.94 -1.45 -14.53
C PHE A 235 -12.21 -0.12 -14.24
N MET A 236 -12.91 0.85 -13.65
CA MET A 236 -12.30 2.11 -13.26
C MET A 236 -11.28 1.93 -12.13
N ALA A 237 -11.63 1.15 -11.09
CA ALA A 237 -10.75 0.86 -9.96
C ALA A 237 -9.45 0.19 -10.42
N GLN A 238 -9.54 -0.84 -11.26
CA GLN A 238 -8.37 -1.53 -11.80
C GLN A 238 -7.50 -0.57 -12.64
N TRP A 239 -8.10 0.17 -13.58
CA TRP A 239 -7.36 1.07 -14.46
C TRP A 239 -6.66 2.21 -13.70
N MET A 240 -7.32 2.78 -12.68
CA MET A 240 -6.75 3.82 -11.81
C MET A 240 -5.66 3.23 -10.90
N HIS A 241 -5.89 2.06 -10.30
CA HIS A 241 -4.92 1.37 -9.45
C HIS A 241 -3.60 1.10 -10.20
N ASP A 242 -3.68 0.56 -11.42
CA ASP A 242 -2.50 0.23 -12.24
C ASP A 242 -1.64 1.45 -12.66
N ARG A 243 -2.15 2.68 -12.44
CA ARG A 243 -1.46 3.95 -12.74
C ARG A 243 -1.00 4.67 -11.48
N CYS A 244 -1.80 4.58 -10.41
CA CYS A 244 -1.53 5.17 -9.11
C CYS A 244 -0.50 4.37 -8.30
N VAL A 245 -0.58 3.04 -8.31
CA VAL A 245 0.36 2.16 -7.59
C VAL A 245 1.49 1.77 -8.53
N PRO A 246 2.72 2.31 -8.38
CA PRO A 246 3.81 1.94 -9.27
C PRO A 246 4.34 0.53 -8.98
N LEU A 247 4.83 -0.13 -10.03
CA LEU A 247 5.49 -1.44 -9.94
C LEU A 247 6.71 -1.41 -9.01
N VAL A 248 7.43 -0.29 -8.99
CA VAL A 248 8.55 -0.02 -8.09
C VAL A 248 8.14 1.10 -7.12
N ARG A 249 8.20 0.84 -5.81
CA ARG A 249 7.75 1.78 -4.76
C ARG A 249 8.92 2.35 -3.96
N GLU A 250 8.79 3.57 -3.45
CA GLU A 250 9.76 4.08 -2.47
C GLU A 250 9.50 3.41 -1.11
N ILE A 251 10.53 2.80 -0.51
CA ILE A 251 10.51 2.39 0.89
C ILE A 251 11.00 3.54 1.76
N THR A 252 10.21 3.88 2.78
CA THR A 252 10.48 4.90 3.79
C THR A 252 10.28 4.29 5.19
N PHE A 253 10.74 4.94 6.25
CA PHE A 253 10.54 4.40 7.61
C PHE A 253 9.07 4.32 8.01
N GLU A 254 8.22 5.14 7.38
CA GLU A 254 6.77 5.22 7.62
C GLU A 254 5.97 4.10 6.93
N ASN A 255 6.51 3.49 5.86
CA ASN A 255 5.83 2.42 5.11
C ASN A 255 6.56 1.05 5.17
N ALA A 256 7.79 0.99 5.69
CA ALA A 256 8.58 -0.24 5.69
C ALA A 256 7.89 -1.41 6.44
N GLU A 257 7.25 -1.16 7.58
CA GLU A 257 6.50 -2.19 8.32
C GLU A 257 5.33 -2.75 7.48
N GLU A 258 4.60 -1.87 6.78
CA GLU A 258 3.51 -2.25 5.87
C GLU A 258 4.03 -3.08 4.69
N LEU A 259 5.16 -2.69 4.09
CA LEU A 259 5.82 -3.46 3.03
C LEU A 259 6.29 -4.83 3.52
N THR A 260 6.80 -4.95 4.75
CA THR A 260 7.26 -6.25 5.29
C THR A 260 6.10 -7.21 5.56
N GLU A 261 4.92 -6.69 5.91
CA GLU A 261 3.72 -7.49 6.15
C GLU A 261 3.08 -8.06 4.89
N GLU A 262 3.42 -7.53 3.70
CA GLU A 262 3.06 -8.15 2.43
C GLU A 262 3.72 -9.55 2.26
N GLY A 263 4.72 -9.88 3.08
CA GLY A 263 5.36 -11.19 3.12
C GLY A 263 6.26 -11.52 1.93
N LEU A 264 6.36 -10.62 0.95
CA LEU A 264 7.21 -10.76 -0.22
C LEU A 264 8.63 -10.24 0.08
N PRO A 265 9.70 -10.97 -0.31
CA PRO A 265 11.07 -10.47 -0.23
C PRO A 265 11.23 -9.19 -1.03
N PHE A 266 12.14 -8.33 -0.61
CA PHE A 266 12.40 -7.04 -1.24
C PHE A 266 13.55 -7.14 -2.24
N LEU A 267 13.43 -6.50 -3.40
CA LEU A 267 14.54 -6.11 -4.27
C LEU A 267 14.68 -4.58 -4.17
N ILE A 268 15.70 -4.11 -3.45
CA ILE A 268 15.87 -2.70 -3.09
C ILE A 268 17.06 -2.10 -3.84
N LEU A 269 16.80 -1.06 -4.64
CA LEU A 269 17.81 -0.14 -5.12
C LEU A 269 18.00 1.00 -4.11
N PHE A 270 19.11 0.99 -3.39
CA PHE A 270 19.57 2.14 -2.62
C PHE A 270 20.27 3.11 -3.57
N HIS A 271 19.81 4.36 -3.63
CA HIS A 271 20.36 5.41 -4.49
C HIS A 271 20.50 6.73 -3.73
N LYS A 272 21.10 7.75 -4.37
CA LYS A 272 21.08 9.13 -3.87
C LYS A 272 19.85 9.85 -4.43
N LEU A 273 19.27 10.77 -3.66
CA LEU A 273 18.02 11.44 -4.04
C LEU A 273 18.12 12.24 -5.35
N GLU A 274 19.32 12.73 -5.67
CA GLU A 274 19.66 13.43 -6.92
C GLU A 274 19.92 12.50 -8.12
N ASP A 275 20.17 11.20 -7.89
CA ASP A 275 20.43 10.20 -8.93
C ASP A 275 19.09 9.62 -9.43
N THR A 276 18.40 10.40 -10.26
CA THR A 276 17.12 9.99 -10.87
C THR A 276 17.31 9.09 -12.09
N GLU A 277 18.46 9.16 -12.77
CA GLU A 277 18.78 8.33 -13.94
C GLU A 277 18.84 6.85 -13.56
N ILE A 278 19.50 6.49 -12.46
CA ILE A 278 19.56 5.08 -12.03
C ILE A 278 18.18 4.53 -11.63
N VAL A 279 17.30 5.37 -11.09
CA VAL A 279 15.92 5.01 -10.76
C VAL A 279 15.10 4.72 -12.02
N GLU A 280 15.23 5.56 -13.05
CA GLU A 280 14.57 5.33 -14.34
C GLU A 280 15.06 4.03 -15.00
N ARG A 281 16.38 3.80 -15.03
CA ARG A 281 16.98 2.57 -15.55
C ARG A 281 16.51 1.33 -14.79
N PHE A 282 16.41 1.40 -13.46
CA PHE A 282 15.87 0.31 -12.65
C PHE A 282 14.39 0.04 -12.91
N ASN A 283 13.56 1.07 -13.01
CA ASN A 283 12.15 0.94 -13.38
C ASN A 283 12.00 0.22 -14.73
N ASN A 284 12.77 0.64 -15.73
CA ASN A 284 12.77 0.05 -17.07
C ASN A 284 13.26 -1.42 -17.06
N ALA A 285 14.31 -1.73 -16.29
CA ALA A 285 14.82 -3.10 -16.15
C ALA A 285 13.81 -4.03 -15.44
N VAL A 286 13.20 -3.57 -14.34
CA VAL A 286 12.15 -4.30 -13.61
C VAL A 286 10.94 -4.55 -14.51
N GLN A 287 10.46 -3.54 -15.23
CA GLN A 287 9.31 -3.68 -16.14
C GLN A 287 9.59 -4.62 -17.31
N ARG A 288 10.83 -4.63 -17.83
CA ARG A 288 11.27 -5.49 -18.93
C ARG A 288 11.46 -6.95 -18.53
N GLU A 289 12.06 -7.21 -17.36
CA GLU A 289 12.57 -8.54 -17.00
C GLU A 289 11.85 -9.21 -15.84
N LEU A 290 11.25 -8.44 -14.92
CA LEU A 290 10.68 -8.95 -13.66
C LEU A 290 9.14 -8.81 -13.56
N LEU A 291 8.46 -8.39 -14.63
CA LEU A 291 6.99 -8.21 -14.60
C LEU A 291 6.23 -9.50 -14.22
N GLY A 292 6.80 -10.67 -14.53
CA GLY A 292 6.26 -11.97 -14.11
C GLY A 292 6.45 -12.29 -12.61
N ASP A 293 7.45 -11.68 -11.97
CA ASP A 293 7.80 -11.90 -10.56
C ASP A 293 7.11 -10.90 -9.61
N LYS A 294 6.25 -10.01 -10.12
CA LYS A 294 5.57 -8.94 -9.35
C LYS A 294 4.72 -9.41 -8.16
N ASN A 295 4.33 -10.69 -8.14
CA ASN A 295 3.57 -11.33 -7.06
C ASN A 295 4.46 -12.17 -6.13
N ALA A 296 5.77 -12.26 -6.41
CA ALA A 296 6.76 -13.06 -5.69
C ALA A 296 7.86 -12.21 -5.02
N VAL A 297 8.07 -10.98 -5.50
CA VAL A 297 9.09 -10.04 -5.02
C VAL A 297 8.54 -8.62 -5.04
N ASN A 298 8.87 -7.83 -4.02
CA ASN A 298 8.56 -6.41 -3.94
C ASN A 298 9.72 -5.57 -4.47
N PHE A 299 9.50 -4.82 -5.55
CA PHE A 299 10.50 -3.95 -6.15
C PHE A 299 10.49 -2.57 -5.50
N LEU A 300 11.62 -2.13 -4.96
CA LEU A 300 11.70 -0.95 -4.11
C LEU A 300 12.90 -0.05 -4.46
N ILE A 301 12.74 1.26 -4.27
CA ILE A 301 13.83 2.23 -4.23
C ILE A 301 13.94 2.84 -2.82
N ALA A 302 15.16 3.18 -2.40
CA ALA A 302 15.43 3.73 -1.08
C ALA A 302 16.49 4.84 -1.14
N ASP A 303 16.27 5.93 -0.40
CA ASP A 303 17.28 6.95 -0.15
C ASP A 303 18.41 6.37 0.74
N GLY A 304 19.54 6.05 0.13
CA GLY A 304 20.72 5.49 0.81
C GLY A 304 21.40 6.46 1.79
N SER A 305 20.96 7.72 1.86
CA SER A 305 21.36 8.70 2.86
C SER A 305 20.54 8.55 4.15
N LYS A 306 19.29 8.09 4.04
CA LYS A 306 18.41 7.75 5.17
C LYS A 306 18.62 6.32 5.65
N PHE A 307 18.74 5.37 4.73
CA PHE A 307 18.88 3.94 5.01
C PHE A 307 20.34 3.48 5.21
N THR A 308 21.14 4.27 5.93
CA THR A 308 22.54 3.96 6.23
C THR A 308 22.69 2.67 7.06
N HIS A 309 21.77 2.41 8.00
CA HIS A 309 21.85 1.21 8.85
C HIS A 309 21.70 -0.11 8.05
N PRO A 310 20.68 -0.29 7.16
CA PRO A 310 20.66 -1.41 6.21
C PRO A 310 21.89 -1.51 5.31
N LEU A 311 22.42 -0.39 4.80
CA LEU A 311 23.66 -0.40 4.02
C LEU A 311 24.85 -0.93 4.83
N HIS A 312 24.97 -0.58 6.11
CA HIS A 312 26.02 -1.10 6.97
C HIS A 312 25.92 -2.62 7.20
N HIS A 313 24.71 -3.21 7.26
CA HIS A 313 24.54 -4.67 7.30
C HIS A 313 25.04 -5.37 6.02
N LEU A 314 25.04 -4.67 4.88
CA LEU A 314 25.62 -5.13 3.62
C LEU A 314 27.13 -4.87 3.51
N GLY A 315 27.77 -4.30 4.53
CA GLY A 315 29.16 -3.83 4.45
C GLY A 315 29.35 -2.65 3.50
N LYS A 316 28.30 -1.85 3.29
CA LYS A 316 28.26 -0.69 2.39
C LYS A 316 28.06 0.63 3.14
N SER A 317 28.31 1.73 2.44
CA SER A 317 28.16 3.10 2.89
C SER A 317 27.47 3.96 1.83
N SER A 318 27.10 5.20 2.16
CA SER A 318 26.54 6.15 1.18
C SER A 318 27.52 6.54 0.05
N ASN A 319 28.81 6.19 0.17
CA ASN A 319 29.80 6.35 -0.90
C ASN A 319 29.75 5.21 -1.93
N ASP A 320 29.22 4.05 -1.58
CA ASP A 320 29.07 2.90 -2.47
C ASP A 320 27.84 2.99 -3.40
N LEU A 321 27.02 4.03 -3.25
CA LEU A 321 25.75 4.19 -3.97
C LEU A 321 25.97 4.39 -5.48
N PRO A 322 25.10 3.79 -6.34
CA PRO A 322 23.92 3.01 -6.00
C PRO A 322 24.25 1.54 -5.66
N VAL A 323 23.47 0.96 -4.75
CA VAL A 323 23.60 -0.44 -4.31
C VAL A 323 22.27 -1.14 -4.54
N LEU A 324 22.28 -2.27 -5.25
CA LEU A 324 21.12 -3.14 -5.42
C LEU A 324 21.27 -4.38 -4.53
N ALA A 325 20.23 -4.71 -3.77
CA ALA A 325 20.23 -5.86 -2.87
C ALA A 325 18.86 -6.52 -2.80
N ILE A 326 18.83 -7.81 -2.48
CA ILE A 326 17.61 -8.51 -2.05
C ILE A 326 17.59 -8.58 -0.53
N ASP A 327 16.48 -8.24 0.13
CA ASP A 327 16.21 -8.63 1.51
C ASP A 327 15.18 -9.75 1.54
N SER A 328 15.60 -10.93 2.00
CA SER A 328 14.73 -12.11 2.16
C SER A 328 14.08 -12.22 3.55
N PHE A 329 14.20 -11.17 4.36
CA PHE A 329 13.91 -11.10 5.81
C PHE A 329 14.78 -12.04 6.68
N ARG A 330 15.40 -13.07 6.10
CA ARG A 330 16.42 -13.93 6.74
C ARG A 330 17.81 -13.35 6.57
N HIS A 331 18.21 -13.09 5.32
CA HIS A 331 19.49 -12.50 4.94
C HIS A 331 19.28 -11.45 3.86
N MET A 332 20.21 -10.49 3.79
CA MET A 332 20.33 -9.60 2.64
C MET A 332 21.43 -10.10 1.70
N TYR A 333 21.18 -10.06 0.40
CA TYR A 333 22.12 -10.49 -0.64
C TYR A 333 22.44 -9.30 -1.54
N LEU A 334 23.72 -9.02 -1.79
CA LEU A 334 24.13 -7.99 -2.75
C LEU A 334 23.96 -8.50 -4.18
N PHE A 335 23.54 -7.62 -5.09
CA PHE A 335 23.66 -7.88 -6.52
C PHE A 335 25.15 -8.04 -6.88
N PRO A 336 25.56 -9.14 -7.55
CA PRO A 336 26.98 -9.45 -7.74
C PRO A 336 27.66 -8.68 -8.88
N HIS A 337 26.94 -7.80 -9.57
CA HIS A 337 27.41 -7.04 -10.74
C HIS A 337 27.42 -5.53 -10.46
N ASP A 338 28.08 -4.74 -11.31
CA ASP A 338 28.18 -3.28 -11.14
C ASP A 338 26.85 -2.62 -11.51
N VAL A 339 26.10 -2.14 -10.52
CA VAL A 339 24.77 -1.54 -10.70
C VAL A 339 24.77 -0.38 -11.73
N LYS A 340 25.86 0.38 -11.88
CA LYS A 340 25.91 1.47 -12.86
C LYS A 340 26.07 0.96 -14.29
N LYS A 341 26.74 -0.17 -14.49
CA LYS A 341 27.06 -0.73 -15.82
C LYS A 341 26.09 -1.82 -16.25
N ASP A 342 25.79 -2.74 -15.34
CA ASP A 342 25.28 -4.07 -15.65
C ASP A 342 23.76 -4.20 -15.43
N LEU A 343 23.10 -3.18 -14.84
CA LEU A 343 21.66 -3.17 -14.54
C LEU A 343 20.77 -3.38 -15.77
N ASP A 344 21.20 -2.91 -16.94
CA ASP A 344 20.49 -3.06 -18.21
C ASP A 344 20.89 -4.31 -18.99
N THR A 345 21.83 -5.11 -18.47
CA THR A 345 22.31 -6.33 -19.16
C THR A 345 21.25 -7.42 -19.08
N PRO A 346 20.67 -7.86 -20.22
CA PRO A 346 19.51 -8.75 -20.21
C PRO A 346 19.75 -10.05 -19.43
N GLY A 347 18.83 -10.35 -18.51
CA GLY A 347 18.79 -11.59 -17.76
C GLY A 347 19.61 -11.60 -16.47
N LEU A 348 20.50 -10.62 -16.21
CA LEU A 348 21.24 -10.57 -14.94
C LEU A 348 20.31 -10.31 -13.76
N LEU A 349 19.35 -9.40 -13.95
CA LEU A 349 18.38 -9.03 -12.91
C LEU A 349 17.41 -10.19 -12.65
N LYS A 350 16.89 -10.83 -13.72
CA LYS A 350 16.05 -12.02 -13.61
C LYS A 350 16.77 -13.19 -12.94
N LYS A 351 18.02 -13.47 -13.35
CA LYS A 351 18.85 -14.50 -12.72
C LYS A 351 19.09 -14.25 -11.23
N PHE A 352 19.17 -12.99 -10.78
CA PHE A 352 19.32 -12.68 -9.35
C PHE A 352 18.06 -13.05 -8.54
N ILE A 353 16.87 -12.87 -9.12
CA ILE A 353 15.60 -13.35 -8.55
C ILE A 353 15.51 -14.89 -8.60
N ASP A 354 15.95 -15.52 -9.68
CA ASP A 354 15.94 -16.99 -9.78
C ASP A 354 16.96 -17.66 -8.84
N ASP A 355 18.13 -17.03 -8.64
CA ASP A 355 19.13 -17.44 -7.64
C ASP A 355 18.58 -17.30 -6.19
N LEU A 356 17.64 -16.37 -5.93
CA LEU A 356 16.91 -16.28 -4.65
C LEU A 356 15.96 -17.47 -4.50
N HIS A 357 15.04 -17.67 -5.45
CA HIS A 357 13.97 -18.68 -5.33
C HIS A 357 14.50 -20.13 -5.37
N SER A 358 15.61 -20.37 -6.07
CA SER A 358 16.33 -21.66 -6.03
C SER A 358 17.11 -21.91 -4.73
N GLY A 359 17.15 -20.95 -3.80
CA GLY A 359 17.93 -21.01 -2.57
C GLY A 359 19.44 -20.92 -2.79
N LYS A 360 19.91 -20.61 -4.00
CA LYS A 360 21.32 -20.48 -4.32
C LYS A 360 21.97 -19.32 -3.56
N LEU A 361 21.36 -18.13 -3.52
CA LEU A 361 21.89 -17.01 -2.74
C LEU A 361 22.08 -17.37 -1.24
N HIS A 362 21.16 -18.14 -0.67
CA HIS A 362 21.27 -18.60 0.71
C HIS A 362 22.44 -19.57 0.91
N ARG A 363 22.62 -20.52 0.00
CA ARG A 363 23.76 -21.45 0.00
C ARG A 363 25.08 -20.69 -0.14
N GLU A 364 25.18 -19.79 -1.12
CA GLU A 364 26.39 -19.01 -1.38
C GLU A 364 26.76 -18.07 -0.22
N PHE A 365 25.76 -17.54 0.51
CA PHE A 365 25.98 -16.75 1.72
C PHE A 365 26.64 -17.54 2.86
N HIS A 366 26.30 -18.81 3.04
CA HIS A 366 26.85 -19.65 4.13
C HIS A 366 28.10 -20.44 3.73
N HIS A 367 28.27 -20.75 2.44
CA HIS A 367 29.31 -21.68 1.95
C HIS A 367 30.32 -21.05 0.96
N GLY A 368 30.12 -19.80 0.55
CA GLY A 368 30.85 -19.19 -0.56
C GLY A 368 30.28 -19.56 -1.93
N PRO A 369 30.80 -18.99 -3.03
CA PRO A 369 30.29 -19.23 -4.37
C PRO A 369 30.23 -20.71 -4.72
N ASP A 370 29.19 -21.14 -5.43
CA ASP A 370 29.12 -22.53 -5.92
C ASP A 370 30.37 -22.85 -6.77
N PRO A 371 30.93 -24.07 -6.67
CA PRO A 371 31.96 -24.51 -7.60
C PRO A 371 31.45 -24.34 -9.03
N ALA A 372 32.21 -23.66 -9.88
CA ALA A 372 31.84 -23.47 -11.28
C ALA A 372 31.51 -24.83 -11.89
N GLN A 373 30.25 -25.03 -12.28
CA GLN A 373 29.85 -26.26 -12.95
C GLN A 373 30.74 -26.38 -14.20
N PRO A 374 31.49 -27.48 -14.37
CA PRO A 374 32.18 -27.71 -15.63
C PRO A 374 31.10 -27.70 -16.72
N ALA A 375 31.33 -26.90 -17.76
CA ALA A 375 30.40 -26.82 -18.88
C ALA A 375 30.06 -28.24 -19.32
N GLN A 376 28.77 -28.56 -19.38
CA GLN A 376 28.30 -29.80 -19.99
C GLN A 376 28.81 -29.79 -21.43
N ILE A 377 29.88 -30.55 -21.68
CA ILE A 377 30.34 -30.80 -23.03
C ILE A 377 29.25 -31.65 -23.65
N ASP A 378 28.43 -31.01 -24.47
CA ASP A 378 27.38 -31.66 -25.24
C ASP A 378 28.07 -32.57 -26.26
N ASN A 379 28.40 -33.79 -25.81
CA ASN A 379 28.94 -34.86 -26.63
C ASN A 379 27.82 -35.37 -27.53
N GLN A 380 27.47 -34.57 -28.54
CA GLN A 380 26.74 -35.02 -29.72
C GLN A 380 27.62 -36.01 -30.48
N GLU A 381 27.52 -37.27 -30.06
CA GLU A 381 28.05 -38.40 -30.78
C GLU A 381 27.38 -38.45 -32.17
N PRO A 382 28.15 -38.41 -33.27
CA PRO A 382 27.57 -38.29 -34.60
C PRO A 382 26.80 -39.57 -34.96
N ALA A 383 25.55 -39.40 -35.40
CA ALA A 383 24.62 -40.50 -35.65
C ALA A 383 25.19 -41.56 -36.61
N ALA A 384 25.42 -42.77 -36.09
CA ALA A 384 25.72 -43.95 -36.90
C ALA A 384 24.43 -44.43 -37.61
N SER A 385 24.57 -44.76 -38.90
CA SER A 385 23.47 -45.28 -39.73
C SER A 385 23.14 -46.76 -39.40
N PRO A 386 21.91 -47.24 -39.66
CA PRO A 386 21.44 -48.51 -39.13
C PRO A 386 21.85 -49.73 -39.99
N THR A 387 22.44 -50.74 -39.36
CA THR A 387 22.53 -52.11 -39.90
C THR A 387 22.39 -53.15 -38.78
N ASP A 388 21.54 -54.14 -39.04
CA ASP A 388 21.41 -55.47 -38.42
C ASP A 388 21.14 -55.60 -36.90
N TYR A 389 19.86 -55.79 -36.56
CA TYR A 389 19.42 -56.53 -35.37
C TYR A 389 19.15 -58.00 -35.72
N PRO A 390 19.69 -58.98 -34.97
CA PRO A 390 19.27 -60.37 -35.06
C PRO A 390 17.97 -60.65 -34.28
N VAL A 391 17.17 -61.58 -34.80
CA VAL A 391 15.84 -61.98 -34.33
C VAL A 391 15.89 -62.81 -33.04
N PRO A 392 14.99 -62.58 -32.05
CA PRO A 392 14.73 -63.53 -30.96
C PRO A 392 13.61 -64.54 -31.33
N THR A 393 13.83 -65.81 -31.00
CA THR A 393 12.88 -66.93 -31.22
C THR A 393 12.00 -67.15 -29.96
N PRO A 394 10.72 -67.55 -30.07
CA PRO A 394 9.77 -67.47 -28.95
C PRO A 394 9.64 -68.76 -28.12
N THR A 395 9.11 -68.63 -26.89
CA THR A 395 8.60 -69.74 -26.06
C THR A 395 7.26 -69.34 -25.40
N GLN A 396 6.40 -70.33 -25.14
CA GLN A 396 4.94 -70.19 -25.03
C GLN A 396 4.39 -69.96 -23.61
N ALA A 397 3.14 -69.46 -23.55
CA ALA A 397 2.25 -69.46 -22.36
C ALA A 397 1.51 -70.83 -22.23
N PRO A 398 0.71 -71.13 -21.17
CA PRO A 398 -0.50 -70.39 -20.72
C PRO A 398 -0.47 -70.11 -19.17
N SER A 399 -1.53 -69.92 -18.35
CA SER A 399 -3.00 -70.02 -18.48
C SER A 399 -3.78 -69.22 -17.41
N GLU A 400 -4.92 -68.64 -17.83
CA GLU A 400 -6.20 -68.44 -17.08
C GLU A 400 -6.31 -67.65 -15.75
N GLY A 401 -7.33 -66.76 -15.73
CA GLY A 401 -7.88 -66.10 -14.53
C GLY A 401 -8.90 -65.01 -14.93
N LYS A 402 -10.21 -65.22 -14.67
CA LYS A 402 -11.32 -64.33 -15.09
C LYS A 402 -11.81 -63.42 -13.95
N GLU A 403 -12.37 -62.24 -14.29
CA GLU A 403 -13.71 -61.70 -13.93
C GLU A 403 -13.81 -60.21 -14.34
N SER A 404 -14.78 -59.77 -15.17
CA SER A 404 -16.15 -59.28 -14.83
C SER A 404 -16.17 -57.87 -14.16
N ALA A 405 -16.95 -56.84 -14.55
CA ALA A 405 -17.85 -56.62 -15.71
C ALA A 405 -18.25 -55.11 -15.88
N SER A 406 -18.71 -54.76 -17.09
CA SER A 406 -19.82 -53.80 -17.46
C SER A 406 -19.76 -52.29 -17.10
N VAL A 407 -19.75 -51.35 -18.08
CA VAL A 407 -20.91 -50.78 -18.85
C VAL A 407 -21.76 -49.81 -17.98
N ALA A 408 -22.07 -48.56 -18.35
CA ALA A 408 -22.59 -48.08 -19.64
C ALA A 408 -22.18 -46.65 -20.06
N ALA A 409 -22.49 -46.31 -21.31
CA ALA A 409 -22.45 -44.96 -21.88
C ALA A 409 -23.88 -44.51 -22.27
N SER A 410 -24.07 -43.20 -22.46
CA SER A 410 -25.22 -42.66 -23.22
C SER A 410 -24.86 -41.30 -23.84
N ASP A 411 -25.07 -41.19 -25.15
CA ASP A 411 -25.56 -40.06 -25.95
C ASP A 411 -25.18 -38.62 -25.55
N GLY A 412 -24.74 -37.73 -26.45
CA GLY A 412 -24.81 -37.75 -27.91
C GLY A 412 -25.66 -36.59 -28.42
N ASN A 413 -25.04 -35.58 -29.04
CA ASN A 413 -25.76 -34.68 -29.94
C ASN A 413 -24.82 -34.07 -31.00
N GLN A 414 -25.27 -34.08 -32.25
CA GLN A 414 -24.63 -33.38 -33.38
C GLN A 414 -25.43 -32.11 -33.68
N GLY A 415 -24.74 -31.01 -34.00
CA GLY A 415 -25.34 -29.77 -34.49
C GLY A 415 -24.54 -29.29 -35.71
N GLN A 416 -25.22 -29.06 -36.83
CA GLN A 416 -24.58 -28.87 -38.13
C GLN A 416 -23.96 -27.49 -38.34
N GLN A 417 -22.98 -27.49 -39.27
CA GLN A 417 -22.52 -26.32 -39.99
C GLN A 417 -23.68 -25.68 -40.78
N ASP A 418 -23.67 -24.36 -40.92
CA ASP A 418 -24.15 -23.75 -42.16
C ASP A 418 -23.22 -22.61 -42.59
N ASN A 419 -23.17 -22.37 -43.89
CA ASN A 419 -22.11 -21.64 -44.58
C ASN A 419 -22.72 -20.58 -45.49
N THR A 420 -22.30 -19.32 -45.41
CA THR A 420 -22.64 -18.35 -46.46
C THR A 420 -21.57 -17.29 -46.65
N GLN A 421 -21.19 -17.08 -47.91
CA GLN A 421 -20.12 -16.20 -48.38
C GLN A 421 -20.65 -14.77 -48.60
N GLY A 422 -19.77 -13.75 -48.54
CA GLY A 422 -20.12 -12.38 -48.90
C GLY A 422 -19.03 -11.33 -48.68
N GLN A 423 -18.02 -11.28 -49.56
CA GLN A 423 -17.17 -10.10 -49.77
C GLN A 423 -17.66 -9.34 -51.03
N PRO A 424 -17.06 -8.21 -51.43
CA PRO A 424 -17.00 -6.94 -50.69
C PRO A 424 -17.51 -5.76 -51.56
N ALA A 425 -17.66 -4.58 -50.98
CA ALA A 425 -17.83 -3.34 -51.76
C ALA A 425 -16.93 -2.24 -51.18
N GLY A 426 -15.86 -1.91 -51.90
CA GLY A 426 -15.13 -0.67 -51.70
C GLY A 426 -15.69 0.42 -52.60
N ASN A 427 -15.52 1.69 -52.23
CA ASN A 427 -15.61 2.78 -53.19
C ASN A 427 -14.59 3.88 -52.87
N GLN A 428 -13.93 4.38 -53.90
CA GLN A 428 -12.97 5.49 -53.82
C GLN A 428 -13.70 6.80 -54.12
N GLY A 429 -13.23 7.90 -53.52
CA GLY A 429 -13.69 9.25 -53.83
C GLY A 429 -12.66 10.28 -53.36
N GLN A 430 -11.93 10.85 -54.31
CA GLN A 430 -10.91 11.90 -54.08
C GLN A 430 -11.53 13.31 -54.25
N PRO A 431 -10.77 14.41 -54.03
CA PRO A 431 -11.35 15.63 -53.45
C PRO A 431 -11.66 16.73 -54.46
N ASP A 432 -12.51 17.67 -54.04
CA ASP A 432 -12.55 19.03 -54.59
C ASP A 432 -12.09 20.03 -53.51
N GLY A 433 -11.20 20.93 -53.89
CA GLY A 433 -10.78 22.06 -53.06
C GLY A 433 -11.50 23.34 -53.48
N ASN A 434 -11.49 24.35 -52.62
CA ASN A 434 -11.64 25.73 -53.09
C ASN A 434 -10.81 26.71 -52.26
N GLN A 435 -10.26 27.72 -52.95
CA GLN A 435 -9.40 28.76 -52.39
C GLN A 435 -10.25 29.98 -51.99
N GLY A 436 -9.77 30.81 -51.06
CA GLY A 436 -10.45 32.07 -50.73
C GLY A 436 -9.94 32.82 -49.51
N GLN A 437 -8.73 33.39 -49.58
CA GLN A 437 -8.42 34.62 -48.84
C GLN A 437 -8.88 35.83 -49.66
N PRO A 438 -9.14 36.97 -49.02
CA PRO A 438 -8.16 38.04 -49.18
C PRO A 438 -7.82 38.81 -47.88
N GLU A 439 -6.77 39.62 -47.98
CA GLU A 439 -6.22 40.47 -46.92
C GLU A 439 -7.05 41.75 -46.68
N GLY A 440 -6.84 42.41 -45.54
CA GLY A 440 -7.40 43.73 -45.25
C GLY A 440 -6.70 44.45 -44.09
N GLN A 441 -5.80 45.39 -44.41
CA GLN A 441 -5.12 46.26 -43.43
C GLN A 441 -5.93 47.52 -43.10
N GLY A 442 -5.78 48.06 -41.88
CA GLY A 442 -6.31 49.37 -41.47
C GLY A 442 -6.04 49.64 -39.98
N HIS A 443 -4.85 50.11 -39.60
CA HIS A 443 -4.49 51.53 -39.35
C HIS A 443 -5.13 52.20 -38.10
N LEU A 444 -4.25 52.81 -37.29
CA LEU A 444 -4.52 53.48 -35.99
C LEU A 444 -5.30 54.80 -36.14
N PRO A 445 -5.79 55.38 -35.03
CA PRO A 445 -4.98 56.46 -34.42
C PRO A 445 -4.85 56.45 -32.89
N HIS A 446 -3.91 57.26 -32.40
CA HIS A 446 -3.59 57.57 -31.00
C HIS A 446 -4.66 58.40 -30.26
N ASP A 447 -4.80 58.22 -28.93
CA ASP A 447 -4.25 59.12 -27.89
C ASP A 447 -4.32 58.41 -26.52
N LYS A 448 -3.20 58.30 -25.77
CA LYS A 448 -2.79 59.18 -24.65
C LYS A 448 -3.83 59.33 -23.53
N ASP A 449 -3.56 58.69 -22.40
CA ASP A 449 -3.02 59.41 -21.23
C ASP A 449 -2.36 58.45 -20.21
N GLN A 450 -1.25 58.91 -19.62
CA GLN A 450 -0.66 58.33 -18.40
C GLN A 450 -0.91 59.31 -17.24
N PRO A 451 -0.78 58.86 -15.98
CA PRO A 451 0.46 59.25 -15.32
C PRO A 451 1.16 58.11 -14.56
N THR A 452 2.48 58.08 -14.70
CA THR A 452 3.41 57.32 -13.85
C THR A 452 3.39 57.79 -12.39
N VAL A 453 3.50 56.85 -11.45
CA VAL A 453 4.09 57.13 -10.13
C VAL A 453 5.17 56.09 -9.83
N LYS A 454 6.33 56.56 -9.35
CA LYS A 454 7.47 55.75 -8.93
C LYS A 454 7.26 55.22 -7.51
N ALA A 455 7.87 54.09 -7.19
CA ALA A 455 8.19 53.72 -5.81
C ALA A 455 9.67 53.34 -5.74
N GLU A 456 10.39 53.86 -4.74
CA GLU A 456 11.85 53.86 -4.69
C GLU A 456 12.43 52.65 -3.96
N VAL A 457 13.69 52.34 -4.29
CA VAL A 457 14.58 51.52 -3.46
C VAL A 457 14.94 52.32 -2.21
N LEU A 458 14.81 51.72 -1.03
CA LEU A 458 15.46 52.21 0.19
C LEU A 458 16.18 51.07 0.92
N THR A 459 17.36 51.43 1.44
CA THR A 459 18.38 50.54 2.01
C THR A 459 18.28 50.42 3.54
N SER A 460 18.88 49.35 4.09
CA SER A 460 19.26 49.15 5.51
C SER A 460 20.24 50.25 6.01
N PRO A 461 20.79 50.25 7.26
CA PRO A 461 20.75 49.31 8.42
C PRO A 461 20.52 50.10 9.77
N PRO A 462 21.05 49.80 11.01
CA PRO A 462 21.83 48.66 11.54
C PRO A 462 21.48 48.13 12.97
N ASP A 463 22.19 47.04 13.33
CA ASP A 463 22.68 46.56 14.65
C ASP A 463 21.90 46.72 15.97
N GLY A 464 21.81 45.60 16.71
CA GLY A 464 21.34 45.55 18.10
C GLY A 464 21.44 44.17 18.75
N GLY A 465 22.65 43.63 18.95
CA GLY A 465 22.83 42.32 19.59
C GLY A 465 22.77 42.36 21.13
N LEU A 466 22.11 41.38 21.76
CA LEU A 466 22.23 41.13 23.21
C LEU A 466 22.66 39.69 23.50
N LYS A 467 23.68 39.55 24.36
CA LYS A 467 24.19 38.28 24.88
C LYS A 467 23.29 37.78 26.02
N VAL A 468 23.13 36.46 26.14
CA VAL A 468 22.86 35.83 27.44
C VAL A 468 24.03 34.90 27.76
N LYS A 469 24.85 35.29 28.74
CA LYS A 469 25.80 34.40 29.41
C LYS A 469 25.10 33.79 30.64
N GLY A 470 25.35 32.52 30.91
CA GLY A 470 24.72 31.81 32.03
C GLY A 470 25.42 32.01 33.38
N GLN A 471 24.72 31.52 34.40
CA GLN A 471 25.13 31.05 35.74
C GLN A 471 23.98 30.11 36.16
N GLY A 472 24.17 28.96 36.78
CA GLY A 472 25.25 28.59 37.68
C GLY A 472 24.78 28.79 39.12
N LEU A 473 23.97 27.86 39.64
CA LEU A 473 23.61 27.84 41.06
C LEU A 473 23.97 26.49 41.69
N VAL A 474 24.69 26.59 42.81
CA VAL A 474 25.22 25.49 43.62
C VAL A 474 24.14 25.03 44.60
N CYS A 475 24.14 23.73 44.94
CA CYS A 475 23.68 23.29 46.25
C CYS A 475 24.64 22.23 46.82
N LEU A 476 25.18 22.52 48.01
CA LEU A 476 26.18 21.73 48.73
C LEU A 476 25.62 21.36 50.12
N ILE A 477 25.45 20.07 50.43
CA ILE A 477 25.56 19.47 51.78
C ILE A 477 25.93 17.98 51.58
N SER A 478 27.19 17.53 51.75
CA SER A 478 27.83 17.02 52.99
C SER A 478 26.96 15.98 53.74
N THR A 479 27.29 14.70 53.92
CA THR A 479 28.54 14.00 54.32
C THR A 479 28.51 12.54 53.77
N GLY A 480 29.49 11.63 53.92
CA GLY A 480 30.85 11.69 54.49
C GLY A 480 31.25 10.36 55.18
N GLY A 481 32.38 9.74 54.80
CA GLY A 481 32.84 8.43 55.29
C GLY A 481 34.16 8.00 54.60
N HIS A 482 34.96 7.13 55.23
CA HIS A 482 36.41 7.01 54.99
C HIS A 482 36.86 5.57 54.63
N ILE A 483 37.69 5.42 53.56
CA ILE A 483 38.90 4.53 53.43
C ILE A 483 38.69 2.97 53.54
N PRO A 484 39.49 2.10 52.88
CA PRO A 484 40.74 2.31 52.12
C PRO A 484 40.75 1.83 50.65
N HIS A 485 41.82 2.24 49.94
CA HIS A 485 42.36 1.55 48.76
C HIS A 485 42.99 0.21 49.14
N ASP A 486 42.89 -0.78 48.25
CA ASP A 486 43.89 -1.84 48.13
C ASP A 486 44.39 -1.85 46.67
N SER A 487 45.69 -2.09 46.47
CA SER A 487 46.35 -1.92 45.19
C SER A 487 47.48 -2.95 45.03
N ASP A 488 47.19 -4.05 44.32
CA ASP A 488 48.22 -4.86 43.65
C ASP A 488 47.60 -5.92 42.72
N LYS A 489 47.72 -5.71 41.39
CA LYS A 489 47.97 -6.74 40.36
C LYS A 489 48.15 -6.11 38.97
N PRO A 490 49.03 -6.67 38.12
CA PRO A 490 49.36 -6.08 36.82
C PRO A 490 48.31 -6.37 35.74
N ASP A 491 48.02 -5.37 34.92
CA ASP A 491 47.15 -5.50 33.75
C ASP A 491 47.72 -6.49 32.73
N THR A 492 46.93 -7.52 32.41
CA THR A 492 47.18 -8.41 31.28
C THR A 492 46.25 -7.99 30.12
N PRO A 493 46.78 -7.71 28.92
CA PRO A 493 45.94 -7.28 27.81
C PRO A 493 45.10 -8.46 27.31
N THR A 494 43.81 -8.43 27.61
CA THR A 494 42.84 -9.41 27.09
C THR A 494 42.33 -8.95 25.73
N SER A 495 42.69 -9.68 24.67
CA SER A 495 42.01 -9.57 23.39
C SER A 495 40.55 -10.05 23.54
N PRO A 496 39.55 -9.35 22.99
CA PRO A 496 38.16 -9.79 23.09
C PRO A 496 37.96 -11.13 22.36
N PRO A 497 37.11 -12.03 22.87
CA PRO A 497 36.90 -13.34 22.26
C PRO A 497 36.23 -13.21 20.89
N GLU A 498 36.77 -13.94 19.93
CA GLU A 498 36.20 -14.06 18.59
C GLU A 498 34.83 -14.77 18.66
N SER A 499 33.85 -14.26 17.90
CA SER A 499 32.50 -14.85 17.71
C SER A 499 31.47 -14.77 18.85
N ALA A 500 31.04 -13.56 19.22
CA ALA A 500 29.70 -13.34 19.80
C ALA A 500 28.64 -12.89 18.76
N PHE A 501 29.05 -12.38 17.59
CA PHE A 501 28.16 -11.79 16.59
C PHE A 501 27.61 -12.75 15.52
N ARG A 502 27.93 -14.05 15.59
CA ARG A 502 27.53 -15.05 14.58
C ARG A 502 26.15 -15.71 14.83
N LYS A 503 25.36 -15.20 15.78
CA LYS A 503 24.02 -15.70 16.15
C LYS A 503 23.00 -14.58 16.42
N LEU A 504 23.01 -13.53 15.59
CA LEU A 504 21.82 -12.68 15.48
C LEU A 504 20.77 -13.45 14.66
N ALA A 505 19.65 -13.78 15.31
CA ALA A 505 18.47 -14.30 14.64
C ALA A 505 17.89 -13.24 13.66
N PRO A 506 17.01 -13.61 12.72
CA PRO A 506 16.31 -12.65 11.88
C PRO A 506 15.66 -11.56 12.73
N SER A 507 16.02 -10.30 12.49
CA SER A 507 15.38 -9.17 13.15
C SER A 507 14.13 -8.81 12.35
N GLU A 508 12.97 -9.26 12.80
CA GLU A 508 11.66 -8.76 12.34
C GLU A 508 11.55 -7.23 12.52
N ASN A 509 12.39 -6.67 13.39
CA ASN A 509 12.48 -5.25 13.73
C ASN A 509 13.55 -4.49 12.92
N ARG A 510 14.09 -5.02 11.81
CA ARG A 510 15.15 -4.34 11.01
C ARG A 510 14.74 -2.95 10.51
N TYR A 511 13.44 -2.73 10.30
CA TYR A 511 12.88 -1.48 9.80
C TYR A 511 11.90 -0.78 10.77
N THR A 512 11.64 -1.34 11.96
CA THR A 512 10.75 -0.72 12.93
C THR A 512 11.42 0.48 13.59
N VAL A 513 10.75 1.63 13.58
CA VAL A 513 11.16 2.80 14.36
C VAL A 513 11.12 2.46 15.84
N LEU A 514 12.29 2.41 16.49
CA LEU A 514 12.39 2.42 17.94
C LEU A 514 11.94 3.80 18.43
N ARG A 515 10.65 3.95 18.75
CA ARG A 515 10.18 5.10 19.52
C ARG A 515 10.88 5.10 20.87
N GLU A 516 11.37 6.27 21.27
CA GLU A 516 12.10 6.44 22.53
C GLU A 516 11.24 6.03 23.72
N ARG A 517 11.90 5.50 24.75
CA ARG A 517 11.27 4.72 25.83
C ARG A 517 10.66 5.57 26.94
N ASP A 518 10.61 6.88 26.74
CA ASP A 518 10.42 7.91 27.76
C ASP A 518 9.09 8.66 27.61
N GLU A 519 8.01 7.96 27.26
CA GLU A 519 6.62 8.43 27.37
C GLU A 519 5.68 7.23 27.63
N LEU A 520 5.40 6.97 28.92
CA LEU A 520 4.53 5.91 29.44
C LEU A 520 3.62 6.44 30.56
#